data_AF-A0A420FC85-F1
#
_entry.id   AF-A0A420FC85-F1
#
_cell.length_a   1.000
_cell.length_b   1.000
_cell.length_c   1.000
_cell.angle_alpha   90.00
_cell.angle_beta   90.00
_cell.angle_gamma   90.00
#
_symmetry.space_group_name_H-M   'P 1'
#
loop_
_entity.id
_entity.type
_entity.pdbx_description
1 polymer ?
#
loop_
_entity_poly.entity_id
_entity_poly.type
_entity_poly.pdbx_seq_one_letter_code
_entity_poly.pdbx_strand_id
1 'polypeptide(L)'
;MVTKEEIGLEQARGIAREQALLHLGDAVDNECLDALHTHYLEAKHCWFFFTNPAIALDDNAHLGIKWAYAVSKHGTFSLIQDFSGDPEQLRAYLLTMSDYFARKSL
;
A
#
# COMPACT_ATOMS: atom_id res chain seq x y z
N MET A 1 28.88 2.92 -3.77
CA MET A 1 27.41 3.00 -3.81
C MET A 1 26.90 1.78 -3.06
N VAL A 2 26.19 1.97 -1.95
CA VAL A 2 25.56 0.86 -1.23
C VAL A 2 24.27 0.54 -1.97
N THR A 3 24.26 -0.49 -2.79
CA THR A 3 23.01 -1.03 -3.34
C THR A 3 22.19 -1.53 -2.16
N LYS A 4 21.09 -0.83 -1.82
CA LYS A 4 20.11 -1.34 -0.86
C LYS A 4 19.61 -2.70 -1.36
N GLU A 5 19.74 -3.73 -0.55
CA GLU A 5 19.20 -5.06 -0.85
C GLU A 5 17.71 -4.95 -1.15
N GLU A 6 17.26 -5.69 -2.18
CA GLU A 6 15.84 -5.77 -2.49
C GLU A 6 15.11 -6.52 -1.36
N ILE A 7 13.99 -5.99 -0.93
CA ILE A 7 13.15 -6.60 0.09
C ILE A 7 12.20 -7.62 -0.55
N GLY A 8 11.76 -8.61 0.23
CA GLY A 8 10.74 -9.56 -0.18
C GLY A 8 9.31 -9.04 0.06
N LEU A 9 8.31 -9.79 -0.45
CA LEU A 9 6.89 -9.48 -0.28
C LEU A 9 6.51 -9.33 1.20
N GLU A 10 6.94 -10.25 2.07
CA GLU A 10 6.61 -10.23 3.50
C GLU A 10 7.15 -8.96 4.19
N GLN A 11 8.37 -8.54 3.83
CA GLN A 11 8.95 -7.29 4.34
C GLN A 11 8.18 -6.07 3.82
N ALA A 12 7.83 -6.06 2.52
CA ALA A 12 7.05 -4.98 1.94
C ALA A 12 5.65 -4.87 2.57
N ARG A 13 5.00 -6.01 2.81
CA ARG A 13 3.72 -6.11 3.53
C ARG A 13 3.86 -5.63 4.97
N GLY A 14 4.96 -5.94 5.65
CA GLY A 14 5.27 -5.43 6.98
C GLY A 14 5.33 -3.90 7.02
N ILE A 15 6.03 -3.28 6.07
CA ILE A 15 6.11 -1.82 5.93
C ILE A 15 4.72 -1.23 5.70
N ALA A 16 3.95 -1.79 4.76
CA ALA A 16 2.60 -1.32 4.48
C ALA A 16 1.68 -1.45 5.70
N ARG A 17 1.80 -2.55 6.47
CA ARG A 17 0.99 -2.81 7.67
C ARG A 17 1.29 -1.82 8.78
N GLU A 18 2.57 -1.56 9.04
CA GLU A 18 2.99 -0.55 10.02
C GLU A 18 2.41 0.82 9.67
N GLN A 19 2.51 1.22 8.40
CA GLN A 19 1.91 2.47 7.93
C GLN A 19 0.39 2.44 8.05
N ALA A 20 -0.28 1.33 7.72
CA ALA A 20 -1.72 1.21 7.85
C ALA A 20 -2.17 1.39 9.31
N LEU A 21 -1.51 0.74 10.27
CA LEU A 21 -1.81 0.91 11.69
C LEU A 21 -1.64 2.36 12.17
N LEU A 22 -0.61 3.06 11.69
CA LEU A 22 -0.41 4.48 12.00
C LEU A 22 -1.54 5.39 11.46
N HIS A 23 -2.08 5.07 10.28
CA HIS A 23 -3.11 5.88 9.64
C HIS A 23 -4.52 5.54 10.14
N LEU A 24 -4.76 4.26 10.45
CA LEU A 24 -6.05 3.76 10.92
C LEU A 24 -6.22 3.97 12.43
N GLY A 25 -5.12 4.07 13.18
CA GLY A 25 -5.14 4.29 14.63
C GLY A 25 -6.02 3.26 15.34
N ASP A 26 -6.87 3.76 16.24
CA ASP A 26 -7.79 2.95 17.05
C ASP A 26 -8.96 2.34 16.24
N ALA A 27 -9.09 2.64 14.94
CA ALA A 27 -10.09 1.96 14.09
C ALA A 27 -9.78 0.45 13.92
N VAL A 28 -8.55 0.05 14.24
CA VAL A 28 -8.14 -1.36 14.33
C VAL A 28 -8.24 -1.87 15.79
N ASP A 29 -9.15 -1.33 16.60
CA ASP A 29 -9.56 -1.95 17.87
C ASP A 29 -10.60 -3.04 17.59
N ASN A 30 -10.14 -4.23 17.24
CA ASN A 30 -10.78 -5.49 17.64
C ASN A 30 -9.92 -6.69 17.21
N GLU A 31 -9.77 -7.64 18.13
CA GLU A 31 -8.75 -8.69 18.25
C GLU A 31 -8.60 -9.73 17.10
N CYS A 32 -8.88 -9.43 15.83
CA CYS A 32 -8.65 -10.39 14.74
C CYS A 32 -8.48 -9.83 13.32
N LEU A 33 -8.64 -8.53 13.09
CA LEU A 33 -8.60 -7.99 11.73
C LEU A 33 -7.19 -7.50 11.36
N ASP A 34 -6.61 -8.08 10.31
CA ASP A 34 -5.40 -7.51 9.69
C ASP A 34 -5.77 -6.16 9.06
N ALA A 35 -4.90 -5.17 9.21
CA ALA A 35 -5.08 -3.82 8.68
C ALA A 35 -5.13 -3.83 7.14
N LEU A 36 -4.45 -4.81 6.54
CA LEU A 36 -4.35 -4.99 5.10
C LEU A 36 -5.24 -6.14 4.62
N HIS A 37 -5.79 -5.97 3.42
CA HIS A 37 -6.42 -7.04 2.68
C HIS A 37 -5.39 -8.09 2.24
N THR A 38 -5.83 -9.32 1.98
CA THR A 38 -4.95 -10.42 1.55
C THR A 38 -4.46 -10.22 0.11
N HIS A 39 -5.30 -9.64 -0.74
CA HIS A 39 -4.95 -9.27 -2.11
C HIS A 39 -3.95 -8.11 -2.16
N TYR A 40 -2.97 -8.24 -3.04
CA TYR A 40 -2.00 -7.22 -3.38
C TYR A 40 -1.79 -7.22 -4.89
N LEU A 41 -1.27 -6.10 -5.41
CA LEU A 41 -0.77 -6.03 -6.78
C LEU A 41 0.75 -5.91 -6.78
N GLU A 42 1.37 -6.48 -7.80
CA GLU A 42 2.81 -6.45 -7.97
C GLU A 42 3.19 -5.93 -9.36
N ALA A 43 4.17 -5.05 -9.37
CA ALA A 43 4.92 -4.67 -10.56
C ALA A 43 6.41 -4.84 -10.30
N LYS A 44 7.21 -4.63 -11.34
CA LYS A 44 8.66 -4.86 -11.32
C LYS A 44 9.37 -4.16 -10.16
N HIS A 45 8.96 -2.93 -9.82
CA HIS A 45 9.65 -2.10 -8.83
C HIS A 45 8.83 -1.79 -7.57
N CYS A 46 7.60 -2.30 -7.45
CA CYS A 46 6.76 -2.05 -6.28
C CYS A 46 5.61 -3.05 -6.11
N TRP A 47 5.01 -3.00 -4.92
CA TRP A 47 3.74 -3.62 -4.59
C TRP A 47 2.73 -2.59 -4.13
N PHE A 48 1.45 -2.84 -4.40
CA PHE A 48 0.34 -2.14 -3.78
C PHE A 48 -0.37 -3.06 -2.80
N PHE A 49 -0.62 -2.54 -1.60
CA PHE A 49 -1.42 -3.17 -0.56
C PHE A 49 -2.64 -2.32 -0.28
N PHE A 50 -3.76 -2.99 -0.02
CA PHE A 50 -5.05 -2.32 0.18
C PHE A 50 -5.48 -2.48 1.62
N THR A 51 -6.21 -1.50 2.13
CA THR A 51 -6.84 -1.60 3.45
C THR A 51 -7.87 -2.72 3.45
N ASN A 52 -8.00 -3.42 4.58
CA ASN A 52 -9.02 -4.44 4.72
C ASN A 52 -10.43 -3.81 4.65
N PRO A 53 -11.31 -4.24 3.72
CA PRO A 53 -12.65 -3.67 3.58
C PRO A 53 -13.57 -3.96 4.76
N ALA A 54 -13.21 -4.90 5.64
CA ALA A 54 -13.92 -5.16 6.89
C ALA A 54 -13.69 -4.05 7.94
N ILE A 55 -12.68 -3.21 7.76
CA ILE A 55 -12.43 -2.06 8.63
C ILE A 55 -13.41 -0.97 8.20
N ALA A 56 -14.38 -0.68 9.08
CA ALA A 56 -15.32 0.40 8.89
C ALA A 56 -14.59 1.73 9.07
N LEU A 57 -14.09 2.28 7.95
CA LEU A 57 -13.62 3.66 7.91
C LEU A 57 -14.85 4.57 7.93
N ASP A 58 -14.90 5.51 8.86
CA ASP A 58 -15.93 6.55 8.82
C ASP A 58 -15.69 7.39 7.57
N ASP A 59 -16.60 7.29 6.59
CA ASP A 59 -16.55 8.03 5.33
C ASP A 59 -16.45 9.55 5.58
N ASN A 60 -16.93 10.05 6.73
CA ASN A 60 -16.84 11.46 7.11
C ASN A 60 -15.44 11.87 7.61
N ALA A 61 -14.67 10.95 8.17
CA ALA A 61 -13.33 11.23 8.68
C ALA A 61 -12.26 11.32 7.57
N HIS A 62 -12.50 10.66 6.43
CA HIS A 62 -11.54 10.57 5.32
C HIS A 62 -12.02 11.18 4.00
N LEU A 63 -13.07 12.01 4.02
CA LEU A 63 -13.68 12.62 2.82
C LEU A 63 -14.10 11.59 1.75
N GLY A 64 -14.41 10.35 2.16
CA GLY A 64 -14.70 9.23 1.26
C GLY A 64 -13.52 8.74 0.41
N ILE A 65 -12.28 9.19 0.68
CA ILE A 65 -11.09 8.76 -0.05
C ILE A 65 -10.56 7.47 0.58
N LYS A 66 -10.59 6.39 -0.22
CA LYS A 66 -9.91 5.14 0.13
C LYS A 66 -8.43 5.24 -0.23
N TRP A 67 -7.58 4.79 0.67
CA TRP A 67 -6.13 4.79 0.51
C TRP A 67 -5.60 3.38 0.28
N ALA A 68 -4.50 3.30 -0.44
CA ALA A 68 -3.68 2.11 -0.60
C ALA A 68 -2.21 2.46 -0.31
N TYR A 69 -1.41 1.43 -0.10
CA TYR A 69 -0.02 1.53 0.34
C TYR A 69 0.90 0.99 -0.75
N ALA A 70 1.66 1.87 -1.39
CA ALA A 70 2.66 1.48 -2.37
C ALA A 70 4.03 1.33 -1.70
N VAL A 71 4.67 0.17 -1.87
CA VAL A 71 5.98 -0.11 -1.30
C VAL A 71 6.93 -0.54 -2.42
N SER A 72 8.09 0.13 -2.50
CA SER A 72 9.11 -0.21 -3.48
C SER A 72 9.88 -1.48 -3.11
N LYS A 73 10.53 -2.08 -4.10
CA LYS A 73 11.45 -3.21 -3.91
C LYS A 73 12.65 -2.89 -3.00
N HIS A 74 12.88 -1.62 -2.67
CA HIS A 74 13.93 -1.18 -1.73
C HIS A 74 13.36 -0.62 -0.42
N GLY A 75 12.09 -0.91 -0.12
CA GLY A 75 11.44 -0.54 1.14
C GLY A 75 11.00 0.92 1.26
N THR A 76 10.90 1.65 0.14
CA THR A 76 10.35 3.01 0.17
C THR A 76 8.83 2.95 0.10
N PHE A 77 8.17 3.64 1.03
CA PHE A 77 6.71 3.72 1.09
C PHE A 77 6.17 4.99 0.40
N SER A 78 4.98 4.88 -0.18
CA SER A 78 4.14 6.00 -0.58
C SER A 78 2.68 5.67 -0.30
N LEU A 79 1.96 6.60 0.33
CA LEU A 79 0.50 6.55 0.40
C LEU A 79 -0.06 6.93 -0.97
N ILE A 80 -1.04 6.17 -1.45
CA ILE A 80 -1.63 6.34 -2.76
C ILE A 80 -3.16 6.25 -2.66
N GLN A 81 -3.87 6.75 -3.67
CA GLN A 81 -5.32 6.56 -3.75
C GLN A 81 -5.64 5.11 -4.14
N ASP A 82 -6.66 4.54 -3.51
CA ASP A 82 -7.18 3.22 -3.86
C ASP A 82 -8.13 3.33 -5.07
N PHE A 83 -7.69 2.80 -6.20
CA PHE A 83 -8.48 2.66 -7.42
C PHE A 83 -9.03 1.23 -7.61
N SER A 84 -9.18 0.43 -6.54
CA SER A 84 -9.75 -0.93 -6.61
C SER A 84 -11.14 -1.01 -7.28
N GLY A 85 -11.89 0.09 -7.32
CA GLY A 85 -13.14 0.21 -8.07
C GLY A 85 -12.99 0.41 -9.59
N ASP A 86 -11.80 0.74 -10.08
CA ASP A 86 -11.46 0.93 -11.49
C ASP A 86 -10.20 0.13 -11.85
N PRO A 87 -10.35 -1.14 -12.31
CA PRO A 87 -9.22 -2.01 -12.61
C PRO A 87 -8.27 -1.48 -13.69
N GLU A 88 -8.77 -0.71 -14.66
CA GLU A 88 -7.95 -0.15 -15.74
C GLU A 88 -7.07 0.98 -15.19
N GLN A 89 -7.67 1.90 -14.43
CA GLN A 89 -6.95 2.99 -13.77
C GLN A 89 -5.95 2.45 -12.75
N LEU A 90 -6.33 1.45 -11.95
CA LEU A 90 -5.45 0.83 -10.96
C LEU A 90 -4.21 0.21 -11.60
N ARG A 91 -4.38 -0.49 -12.73
CA ARG A 91 -3.26 -1.10 -13.46
C ARG A 91 -2.34 -0.04 -14.06
N ALA A 92 -2.89 1.02 -14.66
CA ALA A 92 -2.10 2.13 -15.18
C ALA A 92 -1.31 2.83 -14.07
N TYR A 93 -1.93 2.99 -12.89
CA TYR A 93 -1.30 3.61 -11.75
C TYR A 93 -0.19 2.74 -11.14
N LEU A 94 -0.38 1.43 -11.07
CA LEU A 94 0.66 0.48 -10.66
C LEU A 94 1.92 0.60 -11.51
N LEU A 95 1.78 0.66 -12.85
CA LEU A 95 2.90 0.86 -13.76
C LEU A 95 3.57 2.24 -13.55
N THR A 96 2.76 3.28 -13.38
CA THR A 96 3.25 4.65 -13.13
C THR A 96 4.08 4.71 -11.85
N MET A 97 3.62 4.06 -10.78
CA MET A 97 4.35 4.00 -9.51
C MET A 97 5.60 3.12 -9.62
N SER A 98 5.56 2.03 -10.38
CA SER A 98 6.74 1.22 -10.68
C SER A 98 7.83 2.05 -11.35
N ASP A 99 7.48 2.85 -12.36
CA ASP A 99 8.43 3.75 -13.04
C ASP A 99 8.94 4.86 -12.11
N TYR A 100 8.07 5.42 -11.26
CA TYR A 100 8.46 6.38 -10.24
C TYR A 100 9.51 5.80 -9.28
N PHE A 101 9.30 4.59 -8.77
CA PHE A 101 10.24 3.95 -7.85
C PHE A 101 11.53 3.52 -8.54
N ALA A 102 11.48 3.11 -9.82
CA ALA A 102 12.68 2.84 -10.60
C ALA A 102 13.58 4.08 -10.68
N ARG A 103 13.00 5.27 -10.89
CA ARG A 103 13.74 6.54 -10.95
C ARG A 103 14.25 6.99 -9.58
N LYS A 104 13.48 6.74 -8.52
CA LYS A 104 13.83 7.12 -7.15
C LYS A 104 14.91 6.23 -6.52
N SER A 105 15.10 5.03 -7.06
CA SER A 105 16.10 4.07 -6.60
C SER A 105 17.42 4.13 -7.37
N LEU A 106 17.51 4.98 -8.40
CA LEU A 106 18.76 5.37 -9.07
C LEU A 106 19.49 6.44 -8.25
#